data_AF-A0A1G7A3S9-F1
#
_entry.id   AF-A0A1G7A3S9-F1
#
_cell.length_a   1.000
_cell.length_b   1.000
_cell.length_c   1.000
_cell.angle_alpha   90.00
_cell.angle_beta   90.00
_cell.angle_gamma   90.00
#
_symmetry.space_group_name_H-M   'P 1'
#
loop_
_entity.id
_entity.type
_entity.pdbx_description
1 polymer ?
#
loop_
_entity_poly.entity_id
_entity_poly.type
_entity_poly.pdbx_seq_one_letter_code
_entity_poly.pdbx_strand_id
1 'polypeptide(L)'
;MESNNQKIKGNNNIQIGGDFNGNVIKTEKVYNRTKVIHDPDEHITTEQQFEIKSHIDELVRMVSSVDTNTDSRPKLYKREWGLFKKQFKVSAYQVLPKKDYEDAIKYLKKRIAYLGKPKQRRGDNDAWRKNQYKAINARATQLGMSRDEKLAFATEVLGLKTPLLSLKDLSDTRLNNLYKKIMAKRKK
;
A
#
# COMPACT_ATOMS: atom_id res chain seq x y z
N MET A 1 -44.82 -20.74 -31.72
CA MET A 1 -44.18 -21.10 -30.45
C MET A 1 -43.09 -20.07 -30.18
N GLU A 2 -43.39 -19.04 -29.41
CA GLU A 2 -42.41 -18.03 -29.01
C GLU A 2 -41.67 -18.50 -27.76
N SER A 3 -40.39 -18.82 -27.92
CA SER A 3 -39.51 -19.18 -26.82
C SER A 3 -39.15 -17.91 -26.03
N ASN A 4 -39.86 -17.66 -24.92
CA ASN A 4 -39.54 -16.58 -23.98
C ASN A 4 -38.19 -16.86 -23.29
N ASN A 5 -37.11 -16.32 -23.85
CA ASN A 5 -35.76 -16.51 -23.34
C ASN A 5 -35.39 -15.34 -22.40
N GLN A 6 -35.76 -15.43 -21.11
CA GLN A 6 -35.45 -14.39 -20.13
C GLN A 6 -34.05 -14.60 -19.52
N LYS A 7 -33.13 -13.68 -19.83
CA LYS A 7 -31.77 -13.65 -19.27
C LYS A 7 -31.69 -12.62 -18.15
N ILE A 8 -31.77 -13.06 -16.90
CA ILE A 8 -31.77 -12.17 -15.72
C ILE A 8 -30.44 -12.28 -14.95
N LYS A 9 -29.88 -11.14 -14.53
CA LYS A 9 -28.67 -11.05 -13.71
C LYS A 9 -28.99 -10.28 -12.43
N GLY A 10 -29.14 -10.97 -11.30
CA GLY A 10 -29.52 -10.42 -9.99
C GLY A 10 -29.63 -11.51 -8.91
N ASN A 11 -29.75 -11.15 -7.63
CA ASN A 11 -30.04 -12.08 -6.53
C ASN A 11 -31.55 -12.05 -6.19
N ASN A 12 -32.12 -13.17 -5.70
CA ASN A 12 -33.55 -13.38 -5.40
C ASN A 12 -34.49 -13.35 -6.62
N ASN A 13 -34.05 -13.89 -7.76
CA ASN A 13 -34.90 -13.95 -8.94
C ASN A 13 -35.93 -15.10 -8.80
N ILE A 14 -37.18 -14.81 -9.14
CA ILE A 14 -38.26 -15.78 -9.28
C ILE A 14 -38.54 -15.91 -10.78
N GLN A 15 -38.41 -17.12 -11.33
CA GLN A 15 -38.76 -17.41 -12.72
C GLN A 15 -40.01 -18.28 -12.74
N ILE A 16 -40.98 -17.91 -13.58
CA ILE A 16 -42.17 -18.72 -13.85
C ILE A 16 -41.93 -19.40 -15.21
N GLY A 17 -41.66 -20.71 -15.18
CA GLY A 17 -41.63 -21.55 -16.38
C GLY A 17 -43.04 -21.81 -16.89
N GLY A 18 -43.22 -21.87 -18.21
CA GLY A 18 -44.51 -21.82 -18.90
C GLY A 18 -45.59 -22.83 -18.49
N ASP A 19 -46.81 -22.46 -18.88
CA ASP A 19 -48.13 -23.11 -18.80
C ASP A 19 -48.51 -23.83 -17.49
N PHE A 20 -49.31 -23.11 -16.68
CA PHE A 20 -50.39 -23.61 -15.81
C PHE A 20 -50.12 -24.78 -14.84
N ASN A 21 -48.87 -25.01 -14.41
CA ASN A 21 -48.64 -25.76 -13.16
C ASN A 21 -47.30 -25.41 -12.45
N GLY A 22 -47.23 -24.16 -11.97
CA GLY A 22 -46.85 -23.84 -10.59
C GLY A 22 -45.49 -24.22 -10.00
N ASN A 23 -44.49 -24.70 -10.74
CA ASN A 23 -43.17 -24.97 -10.15
C ASN A 23 -42.28 -23.74 -10.13
N VAL A 24 -42.33 -23.00 -9.02
CA VAL A 24 -41.44 -21.86 -8.74
C VAL A 24 -40.04 -22.37 -8.36
N ILE A 25 -39.09 -22.28 -9.28
CA ILE A 25 -37.68 -22.60 -9.00
C ILE A 25 -37.03 -21.41 -8.30
N LYS A 26 -36.90 -21.46 -6.98
CA LYS A 26 -36.06 -20.52 -6.21
C LYS A 26 -34.61 -20.98 -6.25
N THR A 27 -33.76 -20.27 -6.99
CA THR A 27 -32.31 -20.48 -6.96
C THR A 27 -31.69 -19.59 -5.88
N GLU A 28 -31.55 -20.12 -4.67
CA GLU A 28 -30.82 -19.44 -3.61
C GLU A 28 -29.31 -19.57 -3.83
N LYS A 29 -28.61 -18.43 -3.89
CA LYS A 29 -27.16 -18.41 -4.01
C LYS A 29 -26.54 -18.76 -2.65
N VAL A 30 -26.08 -19.99 -2.51
CA VAL A 30 -25.37 -20.47 -1.31
C VAL A 30 -24.00 -19.78 -1.21
N TYR A 31 -23.77 -19.05 -0.12
CA TYR A 31 -22.47 -18.43 0.19
C TYR A 31 -21.77 -19.22 1.31
N ASN A 32 -20.75 -19.99 0.95
CA ASN A 32 -19.87 -20.61 1.95
C ASN A 32 -18.91 -19.54 2.52
N ARG A 33 -19.07 -19.16 3.79
CA ARG A 33 -18.15 -18.27 4.49
C ARG A 33 -17.19 -19.11 5.34
N THR A 34 -15.90 -19.09 5.02
CA THR A 34 -14.87 -19.68 5.87
C THR A 34 -14.82 -18.91 7.20
N LYS A 35 -15.15 -19.58 8.30
CA LYS A 35 -15.03 -19.01 9.65
C LYS A 35 -13.56 -19.09 10.06
N VAL A 36 -12.96 -17.95 10.35
CA VAL A 36 -11.56 -17.88 10.82
C VAL A 36 -11.59 -18.11 12.33
N ILE A 37 -10.91 -19.16 12.80
CA ILE A 37 -10.74 -19.43 14.23
C ILE A 37 -9.51 -18.64 14.68
N HIS A 38 -9.73 -17.64 15.53
CA HIS A 38 -8.67 -16.81 16.10
C HIS A 38 -8.38 -17.30 17.52
N ASP A 39 -7.21 -17.87 17.70
CA ASP A 39 -6.62 -18.13 19.02
C ASP A 39 -5.87 -16.88 19.53
N PRO A 40 -6.32 -16.24 20.62
CA PRO A 40 -5.67 -15.05 21.20
C PRO A 40 -4.26 -15.30 21.74
N ASP A 41 -3.90 -16.54 22.08
CA ASP A 41 -2.59 -16.87 22.64
C ASP A 41 -1.53 -16.99 21.54
N GLU A 42 -1.89 -17.61 20.42
CA GLU A 42 -0.99 -17.82 19.29
C GLU A 42 -0.97 -16.65 18.27
N HIS A 43 -2.09 -15.97 18.09
CA HIS A 43 -2.26 -14.97 17.04
C HIS A 43 -2.18 -13.53 17.51
N ILE A 44 -1.93 -12.63 16.56
CA ILE A 44 -1.84 -11.19 16.80
C ILE A 44 -3.12 -10.57 17.38
N THR A 45 -2.96 -9.56 18.22
CA THR A 45 -4.09 -8.86 18.86
C THR A 45 -4.95 -8.12 17.83
N THR A 46 -6.19 -7.78 18.19
CA THR A 46 -7.09 -6.98 17.34
C THR A 46 -6.47 -5.64 16.91
N GLU A 47 -5.66 -5.02 17.77
CA GLU A 47 -4.95 -3.77 17.46
C GLU A 47 -3.89 -3.97 16.37
N GLN A 48 -3.09 -5.03 16.50
CA GLN A 48 -2.08 -5.42 15.51
C GLN A 48 -2.72 -5.77 14.15
N GLN A 49 -3.89 -6.43 14.19
CA GLN A 49 -4.69 -6.72 12.99
C GLN A 49 -5.12 -5.42 12.28
N PHE A 50 -5.58 -4.43 13.05
CA PHE A 50 -5.97 -3.13 12.52
C PHE A 50 -4.78 -2.36 11.94
N GLU A 51 -3.61 -2.45 12.56
CA GLU A 51 -2.40 -1.81 12.07
C GLU A 51 -1.99 -2.39 10.70
N ILE A 52 -2.00 -3.71 10.54
CA ILE A 52 -1.74 -4.38 9.25
C ILE A 52 -2.72 -3.92 8.18
N LYS A 53 -4.02 -3.90 8.50
CA LYS A 53 -5.06 -3.43 7.57
C LYS A 53 -4.79 -1.97 7.15
N SER A 54 -4.49 -1.11 8.10
CA SER A 54 -4.22 0.31 7.85
C SER A 54 -3.04 0.51 6.92
N HIS A 55 -1.96 -0.27 7.07
CA HIS A 55 -0.80 -0.19 6.16
C HIS A 55 -1.14 -0.63 4.73
N ILE A 56 -2.00 -1.65 4.56
CA ILE A 56 -2.47 -2.08 3.23
C ILE A 56 -3.37 -1.00 2.60
N ASP A 57 -4.28 -0.42 3.38
CA ASP A 57 -5.15 0.67 2.93
C ASP A 57 -4.34 1.90 2.51
N GLU A 58 -3.32 2.26 3.30
CA GLU A 58 -2.39 3.35 3.00
C GLU A 58 -1.66 3.10 1.67
N LEU A 59 -1.12 1.89 1.49
CA LEU A 59 -0.45 1.49 0.26
C LEU A 59 -1.38 1.59 -0.96
N VAL A 60 -2.59 1.06 -0.87
CA VAL A 60 -3.59 1.12 -1.96
C VAL A 60 -3.96 2.57 -2.25
N ARG A 61 -4.15 3.40 -1.22
CA ARG A 61 -4.44 4.83 -1.37
C ARG A 61 -3.33 5.52 -2.16
N MET A 62 -2.07 5.38 -1.73
CA MET A 62 -0.93 6.01 -2.42
C MET A 62 -0.78 5.57 -3.88
N VAL A 63 -1.02 4.28 -4.16
CA VAL A 63 -0.88 3.75 -5.53
C VAL A 63 -2.02 4.22 -6.42
N SER A 64 -3.25 4.26 -5.90
CA SER A 64 -4.45 4.67 -6.63
C SER A 64 -4.55 6.17 -6.87
N SER A 65 -3.99 7.01 -5.99
CA SER A 65 -4.12 8.47 -6.09
C SER A 65 -3.28 9.11 -7.21
N VAL A 66 -2.39 8.33 -7.83
CA VAL A 66 -1.37 8.85 -8.76
C VAL A 66 -1.63 8.44 -10.19
N ASP A 67 -2.39 7.37 -10.39
CA ASP A 67 -2.40 6.65 -11.67
C ASP A 67 -3.82 6.25 -12.01
N THR A 68 -4.48 7.08 -12.82
CA THR A 68 -5.85 6.90 -13.30
C THR A 68 -6.01 5.67 -14.21
N ASN A 69 -4.90 5.13 -14.73
CA ASN A 69 -4.85 3.91 -15.53
C ASN A 69 -4.50 2.65 -14.73
N THR A 70 -4.25 2.77 -13.42
CA THR A 70 -4.02 1.59 -12.58
C THR A 70 -5.34 0.91 -12.23
N ASP A 71 -5.26 -0.41 -12.04
CA ASP A 71 -6.31 -1.23 -11.43
C ASP A 71 -7.14 -0.46 -10.38
N SER A 72 -8.46 -0.60 -10.45
CA SER A 72 -9.37 0.03 -9.48
C SER A 72 -8.96 -0.32 -8.04
N ARG A 73 -9.23 0.59 -7.09
CA ARG A 73 -8.89 0.42 -5.67
C ARG A 73 -9.19 -1.00 -5.12
N PRO A 74 -10.36 -1.62 -5.42
CA PRO A 74 -10.65 -2.98 -4.97
C PRO A 74 -9.71 -4.05 -5.57
N LYS A 75 -9.32 -3.92 -6.83
CA LYS A 75 -8.38 -4.84 -7.50
C LYS A 75 -6.99 -4.74 -6.91
N LEU A 76 -6.51 -3.52 -6.68
CA LEU A 76 -5.24 -3.28 -6.00
C LEU A 76 -5.25 -3.89 -4.60
N TYR A 77 -6.29 -3.62 -3.80
CA TYR A 77 -6.43 -4.20 -2.49
C TYR A 77 -6.37 -5.74 -2.54
N LYS A 78 -7.13 -6.37 -3.44
CA LYS A 78 -7.13 -7.83 -3.62
C LYS A 78 -5.73 -8.37 -3.95
N ARG A 79 -4.98 -7.69 -4.82
CA ARG A 79 -3.62 -8.08 -5.21
C ARG A 79 -2.64 -7.97 -4.06
N GLU A 80 -2.60 -6.83 -3.39
CA GLU A 80 -1.67 -6.58 -2.28
C GLU A 80 -1.97 -7.51 -1.11
N TRP A 81 -3.25 -7.73 -0.83
CA TRP A 81 -3.72 -8.71 0.14
C TRP A 81 -3.31 -10.14 -0.22
N GLY A 82 -3.50 -10.55 -1.48
CA GLY A 82 -3.10 -11.88 -1.95
C GLY A 82 -1.60 -12.14 -1.79
N LEU A 83 -0.78 -11.13 -2.04
CA LEU A 83 0.68 -11.21 -1.88
C LEU A 83 1.09 -11.26 -0.39
N PHE A 84 0.42 -10.49 0.48
CA PHE A 84 0.64 -10.58 1.93
C PHE A 84 0.35 -12.00 2.45
N LYS A 85 -0.82 -12.55 2.09
CA LYS A 85 -1.20 -13.91 2.47
C LYS A 85 -0.19 -14.96 1.99
N LYS A 86 0.30 -14.84 0.76
CA LYS A 86 1.30 -15.75 0.21
C LYS A 86 2.64 -15.65 0.95
N GLN A 87 3.05 -14.44 1.34
CA GLN A 87 4.31 -14.20 2.06
C GLN A 87 4.30 -14.86 3.44
N PHE A 88 3.23 -14.68 4.21
CA PHE A 88 3.11 -15.17 5.58
C PHE A 88 2.38 -16.52 5.68
N LYS A 89 1.99 -17.11 4.55
CA LYS A 89 1.23 -18.36 4.45
C LYS A 89 -0.06 -18.36 5.30
N VAL A 90 -0.71 -17.21 5.39
CA VAL A 90 -1.94 -17.01 6.18
C VAL A 90 -3.17 -16.89 5.29
N SER A 91 -4.31 -17.37 5.79
CA SER A 91 -5.62 -17.21 5.13
C SER A 91 -6.25 -15.84 5.44
N ALA A 92 -5.99 -15.30 6.64
CA ALA A 92 -6.46 -14.02 7.16
C ALA A 92 -5.39 -13.35 8.04
N TYR A 93 -5.48 -12.05 8.27
CA TYR A 93 -4.54 -11.34 9.15
C TYR A 93 -4.76 -11.75 10.62
N GLN A 94 -5.98 -12.18 10.95
CA GLN A 94 -6.37 -12.66 12.27
C GLN A 94 -5.68 -13.96 12.67
N VAL A 95 -5.13 -14.71 11.70
CA VAL A 95 -4.37 -15.95 11.96
C VAL A 95 -2.87 -15.74 11.79
N LEU A 96 -2.40 -14.48 11.78
CA LEU A 96 -0.97 -14.22 11.79
C LEU A 96 -0.42 -14.56 13.18
N PRO A 97 0.62 -15.41 13.29
CA PRO A 97 1.27 -15.67 14.56
C PRO A 97 1.90 -14.40 15.14
N LYS A 98 1.88 -14.23 16.47
CA LYS A 98 2.48 -13.05 17.13
C LYS A 98 3.94 -12.82 16.75
N LYS A 99 4.71 -13.91 16.62
CA LYS A 99 6.12 -13.89 16.23
C LYS A 99 6.38 -13.25 14.85
N ASP A 100 5.42 -13.34 13.94
CA ASP A 100 5.57 -12.86 12.56
C ASP A 100 5.08 -11.41 12.41
N TYR A 101 4.58 -10.80 13.49
CA TYR A 101 4.02 -9.46 13.48
C TYR A 101 5.03 -8.40 13.02
N GLU A 102 6.21 -8.38 13.64
CA GLU A 102 7.23 -7.39 13.33
C GLU A 102 7.70 -7.49 11.87
N ASP A 103 7.86 -8.72 11.39
CA ASP A 103 8.22 -9.00 10.00
C ASP A 103 7.12 -8.62 9.02
N ALA A 104 5.85 -8.82 9.39
CA ALA A 104 4.69 -8.37 8.63
C ALA A 104 4.67 -6.85 8.46
N ILE A 105 4.86 -6.09 9.54
CA ILE A 105 4.92 -4.63 9.50
C ILE A 105 6.12 -4.16 8.67
N LYS A 106 7.30 -4.75 8.87
CA LYS A 106 8.51 -4.42 8.11
C LYS A 106 8.32 -4.67 6.60
N TYR A 107 7.68 -5.78 6.24
CA TYR A 107 7.34 -6.12 4.87
C TYR A 107 6.39 -5.08 4.24
N LEU A 108 5.32 -4.71 4.94
CA LEU A 108 4.37 -3.70 4.46
C LEU A 108 5.02 -2.32 4.29
N LYS A 109 5.81 -1.88 5.27
CA LYS A 109 6.59 -0.63 5.19
C LYS A 109 7.55 -0.63 3.99
N LYS A 110 8.20 -1.76 3.71
CA LYS A 110 9.06 -1.92 2.52
C LYS A 110 8.25 -1.80 1.23
N ARG A 111 7.05 -2.40 1.16
CA ARG A 111 6.17 -2.27 -0.02
C ARG A 111 5.66 -0.84 -0.21
N ILE A 112 5.30 -0.15 0.86
CA ILE A 112 4.91 1.29 0.82
C ILE A 112 6.08 2.12 0.27
N ALA A 113 7.30 1.88 0.77
CA ALA A 113 8.47 2.59 0.27
C ALA A 113 8.75 2.30 -1.21
N TYR A 114 8.56 1.06 -1.67
CA TYR A 114 8.83 0.64 -3.04
C TYR A 114 7.77 1.11 -4.05
N LEU A 115 6.48 0.92 -3.74
CA LEU A 115 5.37 1.22 -4.65
C LEU A 115 4.81 2.63 -4.47
N GLY A 116 4.69 3.08 -3.22
CA GLY A 116 4.05 4.36 -2.88
C GLY A 116 4.94 5.56 -3.15
N LYS A 117 6.21 5.55 -2.69
CA LYS A 117 7.10 6.73 -2.78
C LYS A 117 7.37 7.21 -4.22
N PRO A 118 7.62 6.34 -5.22
CA PRO A 118 7.82 6.81 -6.59
C PRO A 118 6.57 7.46 -7.18
N LYS A 119 5.39 6.97 -6.79
CA LYS A 119 4.10 7.47 -7.24
C LYS A 119 3.75 8.79 -6.54
N GLN A 120 4.04 8.94 -5.24
CA GLN A 120 3.85 10.20 -4.52
C GLN A 120 4.56 11.38 -5.20
N ARG A 121 5.75 11.16 -5.77
CA ARG A 121 6.48 12.17 -6.57
C ARG A 121 5.67 12.73 -7.74
N ARG A 122 4.75 11.95 -8.31
CA ARG A 122 3.94 12.34 -9.48
C ARG A 122 2.57 12.92 -9.12
N GLY A 123 1.98 12.53 -7.98
CA GLY A 123 0.62 12.95 -7.60
C GLY A 123 0.54 14.04 -6.52
N ASP A 124 1.45 14.05 -5.55
CA ASP A 124 1.50 15.05 -4.47
C ASP A 124 2.96 15.43 -4.22
N ASN A 125 3.44 16.36 -5.04
CA ASN A 125 4.83 16.78 -5.05
C ASN A 125 5.24 17.40 -3.71
N ASP A 126 4.35 18.17 -3.07
CA ASP A 126 4.65 18.83 -1.80
C ASP A 126 4.82 17.84 -0.66
N ALA A 127 3.92 16.86 -0.55
CA ALA A 127 4.08 15.80 0.46
C ALA A 127 5.33 14.95 0.18
N TRP A 128 5.66 14.71 -1.10
CA TRP A 128 6.90 14.02 -1.47
C TRP A 128 8.14 14.83 -1.03
N ARG A 129 8.21 16.13 -1.34
CA ARG A 129 9.32 17.02 -0.94
C ARG A 129 9.46 17.08 0.58
N LYS A 130 8.35 17.24 1.33
CA LYS A 130 8.35 17.20 2.81
C LYS A 130 8.94 15.90 3.34
N ASN A 131 8.53 14.75 2.77
CA ASN A 131 9.06 13.44 3.13
C ASN A 131 10.57 13.32 2.83
N GLN A 132 11.04 13.86 1.69
CA GLN A 132 12.47 13.89 1.36
C GLN A 132 13.25 14.72 2.37
N TYR A 133 12.79 15.94 2.70
CA TYR A 133 13.47 16.79 3.68
C TYR A 133 13.55 16.11 5.05
N LYS A 134 12.46 15.52 5.52
CA LYS A 134 12.43 14.80 6.80
C LYS A 134 13.46 13.66 6.82
N ALA A 135 13.50 12.86 5.76
CA ALA A 135 14.40 11.71 5.67
C ALA A 135 15.88 12.14 5.56
N ILE A 136 16.18 13.15 4.73
CA ILE A 136 17.54 13.71 4.59
C ILE A 136 18.00 14.29 5.93
N ASN A 137 17.16 15.07 6.61
CA ASN A 137 17.51 15.68 7.90
C ASN A 137 17.72 14.63 8.99
N ALA A 138 16.85 13.62 9.07
CA ALA A 138 17.00 12.53 10.02
C ALA A 138 18.31 11.76 9.77
N ARG A 139 18.63 11.47 8.50
CA ARG A 139 19.87 10.76 8.15
C ARG A 139 21.11 11.60 8.42
N ALA A 140 21.08 12.90 8.10
CA ALA A 140 22.18 13.83 8.40
C ALA A 140 22.46 13.87 9.91
N THR A 141 21.41 13.93 10.73
CA THR A 141 21.51 13.91 12.19
C THR A 141 22.14 12.61 12.69
N GLN A 142 21.74 11.46 12.15
CA GLN A 142 22.36 10.17 12.49
C GLN A 142 23.85 10.08 12.13
N LEU A 143 24.26 10.80 11.08
CA LEU A 143 25.65 10.91 10.65
C LEU A 143 26.44 11.98 11.43
N GLY A 144 25.80 12.70 12.36
CA GLY A 144 26.43 13.78 13.13
C GLY A 144 26.68 15.06 12.33
N MET A 145 26.02 15.23 11.19
CA MET A 145 26.25 16.40 10.33
C MET A 145 25.50 17.62 10.85
N SER A 146 26.19 18.77 10.91
CA SER A 146 25.57 20.07 11.13
C SER A 146 24.75 20.52 9.91
N ARG A 147 23.98 21.60 10.07
CA ARG A 147 23.20 22.17 8.95
C ARG A 147 24.10 22.57 7.79
N ASP A 148 25.22 23.21 8.07
CA ASP A 148 26.13 23.76 7.06
C ASP A 148 26.93 22.64 6.38
N GLU A 149 27.38 21.65 7.14
CA GLU A 149 28.04 20.46 6.60
C GLU A 149 27.14 19.68 5.65
N LYS A 150 25.85 19.58 5.97
CA LYS A 150 24.85 18.96 5.09
C LYS A 150 24.66 19.75 3.80
N LEU A 151 24.65 21.08 3.85
CA LEU A 151 24.52 21.94 2.68
C LEU A 151 25.80 21.91 1.81
N ALA A 152 26.98 21.88 2.43
CA ALA A 152 28.25 21.68 1.77
C ALA A 152 28.29 20.32 1.07
N PHE A 153 27.93 19.24 1.78
CA PHE A 153 27.83 17.90 1.21
C PHE A 153 26.84 17.84 0.04
N ALA A 154 25.69 18.51 0.15
CA ALA A 154 24.73 18.58 -0.94
C ALA A 154 25.29 19.32 -2.17
N THR A 155 26.00 20.41 -1.95
CA THR A 155 26.65 21.20 -3.01
C THR A 155 27.71 20.37 -3.74
N GLU A 156 28.56 19.68 -2.98
CA GLU A 156 29.63 18.82 -3.50
C GLU A 156 29.06 17.65 -4.32
N VAL A 157 28.16 16.87 -3.73
CA VAL A 157 27.65 15.62 -4.35
C VAL A 157 26.76 15.90 -5.55
N LEU A 158 26.14 17.08 -5.62
CA LEU A 158 25.32 17.50 -6.75
C LEU A 158 26.11 18.31 -7.79
N GLY A 159 27.40 18.59 -7.56
CA GLY A 159 28.24 19.37 -8.47
C GLY A 159 27.71 20.77 -8.75
N LEU A 160 27.16 21.44 -7.73
CA LEU A 160 26.57 22.77 -7.90
C LEU A 160 27.66 23.83 -8.00
N LYS A 161 27.52 24.75 -8.95
CA LYS A 161 28.44 25.89 -9.14
C LYS A 161 28.37 26.89 -7.98
N THR A 162 27.21 26.98 -7.34
CA THR A 162 26.96 27.89 -6.22
C THR A 162 26.64 27.10 -4.95
N PRO A 163 27.13 27.53 -3.78
CA PRO A 163 26.76 26.93 -2.50
C PRO A 163 25.25 26.99 -2.27
N LEU A 164 24.69 25.87 -1.83
CA LEU A 164 23.27 25.78 -1.53
C LEU A 164 22.95 26.46 -0.19
N LEU A 165 22.04 27.43 -0.17
CA LEU A 165 21.56 28.07 1.06
C LEU A 165 20.42 27.29 1.72
N SER A 166 19.62 26.61 0.91
CA SER A 166 18.48 25.81 1.37
C SER A 166 18.24 24.59 0.49
N LEU A 167 17.90 23.46 1.13
CA LEU A 167 17.44 22.26 0.42
C LEU A 167 16.16 22.52 -0.41
N LYS A 168 15.41 23.58 -0.08
CA LYS A 168 14.20 23.97 -0.81
C LYS A 168 14.50 24.49 -2.22
N ASP A 169 15.71 24.96 -2.47
CA ASP A 169 16.12 25.53 -3.76
C ASP A 169 16.46 24.43 -4.79
N LEU A 170 16.45 23.17 -4.37
CA LEU A 170 16.69 22.02 -5.24
C LEU A 170 15.44 21.66 -6.05
N SER A 171 15.64 21.41 -7.35
CA SER A 171 14.64 20.73 -8.17
C SER A 171 14.38 19.31 -7.67
N ASP A 172 13.22 18.74 -7.97
CA ASP A 172 12.85 17.39 -7.49
C ASP A 172 13.86 16.32 -7.88
N THR A 173 14.42 16.42 -9.09
CA THR A 173 15.45 15.50 -9.58
C THR A 173 16.71 15.58 -8.72
N ARG A 174 17.18 16.79 -8.40
CA ARG A 174 18.37 17.00 -7.56
C ARG A 174 18.13 16.59 -6.11
N LEU A 175 16.96 16.90 -5.58
CA LEU A 175 16.55 16.49 -4.23
C LEU A 175 16.52 14.96 -4.09
N ASN A 176 15.98 14.25 -5.09
CA ASN A 176 15.97 12.79 -5.10
C ASN A 176 17.39 12.19 -5.21
N ASN A 177 18.26 12.80 -6.01
CA ASN A 177 19.66 12.37 -6.11
C ASN A 177 20.40 12.55 -4.79
N LEU A 178 20.21 13.70 -4.12
CA LEU A 178 20.76 13.95 -2.79
C LEU A 178 20.28 12.91 -1.77
N TYR A 179 18.96 12.63 -1.77
CA TYR A 179 18.39 11.59 -0.91
C TYR A 179 19.07 10.23 -1.10
N LYS A 180 19.26 9.78 -2.34
CA LYS A 180 19.92 8.50 -2.61
C LYS A 180 21.36 8.48 -2.09
N LYS A 181 22.09 9.59 -2.28
CA LYS A 181 23.50 9.71 -1.88
C LYS A 181 23.67 9.76 -0.36
N ILE A 182 22.83 10.51 0.35
CA ILE A 182 22.92 10.58 1.81
C ILE A 182 22.50 9.27 2.49
N MET A 183 21.54 8.55 1.90
CA MET A 183 21.12 7.23 2.41
C MET A 183 22.19 6.15 2.17
N ALA A 184 22.93 6.25 1.06
CA ALA A 184 24.06 5.35 0.79
C ALA A 184 25.29 5.63 1.67
N LYS A 185 25.39 6.83 2.27
CA LYS A 185 26.50 7.21 3.13
C LYS A 185 26.49 6.41 4.43
N ARG A 186 27.61 5.76 4.72
CA ARG A 186 27.85 5.04 5.98
C ARG A 186 28.46 6.00 7.00
N LYS A 187 28.12 5.80 8.28
CA LYS A 187 28.77 6.50 9.38
C LYS A 187 30.23 6.02 9.42
N LYS A 188 31.17 6.96 9.43
CA LYS A 188 32.58 6.66 9.72
C LYS A 188 32.72 6.39 11.21
#